data_AF-A0A6I2VI89-F1
#
_entry.id   AF-A0A6I2VI89-F1
#
_cell.length_a   1.000
_cell.length_b   1.000
_cell.length_c   1.000
_cell.angle_alpha   90.00
_cell.angle_beta   90.00
_cell.angle_gamma   90.00
#
_symmetry.space_group_name_H-M   'P 1'
#
loop_
_entity.id
_entity.type
_entity.pdbx_description
1 polymer ?
#
loop_
_entity_poly.entity_id
_entity_poly.type
_entity_poly.pdbx_seq_one_letter_code
_entity_poly.pdbx_strand_id
1 'polypeptide(L)' 'GQIFGRGEVIKTVPESQIVETLIEEAMKLAEEMGDLTGEPVVTTS' A
#
# COMPACT_ATOMS: atom_id res chain seq x y z
N GLY A 1 -5.25 -16.49 -1.95
CA GLY A 1 -3.91 -15.90 -2.12
C GLY A 1 -3.34 -15.40 -0.80
N GLN A 2 -2.03 -15.19 -0.73
CA GLN A 2 -1.35 -14.61 0.43
C GLN A 2 -0.92 -13.17 0.11
N ILE A 3 -1.09 -12.27 1.07
CA ILE A 3 -0.70 -10.86 0.96
C ILE A 3 0.61 -10.65 1.72
N PHE A 4 1.56 -9.99 1.06
CA PHE A 4 2.87 -9.67 1.59
C PHE A 4 2.99 -8.15 1.73
N GLY A 5 3.48 -7.68 2.87
CA GLY A 5 3.86 -6.29 3.04
C GLY A 5 5.16 -6.21 3.83
N ARG A 6 6.08 -5.37 3.37
CA ARG A 6 7.43 -5.21 3.94
C ARG A 6 8.21 -6.54 4.09
N GLY A 7 7.91 -7.54 3.25
CA GLY A 7 8.60 -8.84 3.23
C GLY A 7 8.02 -9.90 4.16
N GLU A 8 6.96 -9.59 4.92
CA GLU A 8 6.29 -10.55 5.81
C GLU A 8 4.86 -10.85 5.34
N VAL A 9 4.36 -12.04 5.71
CA VAL A 9 2.99 -12.44 5.41
C VAL A 9 2.05 -11.69 6.35
N ILE A 10 1.25 -10.79 5.79
CA ILE A 10 0.27 -10.01 6.55
C ILE A 10 -0.99 -10.84 6.77
N LYS A 11 -1.56 -11.42 5.69
CA LYS A 11 -2.84 -12.14 5.76
C LYS A 11 -3.01 -13.11 4.60
N THR A 12 -3.72 -14.21 4.86
CA THR A 12 -4.20 -15.13 3.81
C THR A 12 -5.68 -14.88 3.57
N VAL A 13 -6.05 -14.62 2.32
CA VAL A 13 -7.43 -14.28 1.92
C VAL A 13 -7.87 -15.12 0.71
N PRO A 14 -9.17 -15.38 0.54
CA PRO A 14 -9.69 -16.02 -0.68
C PRO A 14 -9.44 -15.14 -1.90
N GLU A 15 -9.38 -15.76 -3.08
CA GLU A 15 -8.95 -15.11 -4.33
C GLU A 15 -9.79 -13.89 -4.71
N SER A 16 -11.10 -13.97 -4.44
CA SER A 16 -12.06 -12.88 -4.68
C SER A 16 -11.80 -11.63 -3.84
N GLN A 17 -11.09 -11.74 -2.71
CA GLN A 17 -10.87 -10.65 -1.76
C GLN A 17 -9.44 -10.10 -1.81
N ILE A 18 -8.57 -10.65 -2.67
CA ILE A 18 -7.17 -10.21 -2.78
C ILE A 18 -7.11 -8.72 -3.14
N VAL A 19 -7.86 -8.30 -4.17
CA VAL A 19 -7.80 -6.93 -4.69
C VAL A 19 -8.34 -5.93 -3.67
N GLU A 20 -9.50 -6.23 -3.09
CA GLU A 20 -10.13 -5.39 -2.07
C GLU A 20 -9.22 -5.21 -0.85
N THR A 21 -8.67 -6.31 -0.34
CA THR A 21 -7.77 -6.27 0.83
C THR A 21 -6.49 -5.50 0.52
N LEU A 22 -5.92 -5.61 -0.69
CA LEU A 22 -4.72 -4.86 -1.07
C LEU A 22 -4.98 -3.35 -1.12
N ILE A 23 -6.14 -2.92 -1.63
CA ILE A 23 -6.50 -1.51 -1.71
C ILE A 23 -6.69 -0.92 -0.29
N GLU A 24 -7.41 -1.63 0.58
CA GLU A 24 -7.61 -1.19 1.97
C GLU A 24 -6.27 -1.02 2.71
N GLU A 25 -5.37 -2.00 2.58
CA GLU A 25 -4.07 -1.95 3.25
C GLU A 25 -3.17 -0.85 2.67
N ALA A 26 -3.23 -0.60 1.35
CA ALA A 26 -2.52 0.52 0.74
C ALA A 26 -3.04 1.88 1.22
N MET A 27 -4.37 2.02 1.38
CA MET A 27 -4.99 3.24 1.91
C MET A 27 -4.60 3.48 3.36
N LYS A 28 -4.61 2.45 4.21
CA LYS A 28 -4.10 2.55 5.59
C LYS A 28 -2.63 2.96 5.63
N LEU A 29 -1.79 2.38 4.77
CA LEU A 29 -0.38 2.77 4.67
C LEU A 29 -0.22 4.23 4.24
N ALA A 30 -1.05 4.70 3.30
CA ALA A 30 -1.05 6.10 2.88
C ALA A 30 -1.51 7.04 4.01
N GLU A 31 -2.54 6.66 4.77
CA GLU A 31 -3.00 7.40 5.94
C GLU A 31 -1.95 7.42 7.06
N GLU A 32 -1.31 6.28 7.36
CA GLU A 32 -0.24 6.19 8.36
C GLU A 32 1.02 6.97 7.97
N MET A 33 1.35 7.02 6.67
CA MET A 33 2.46 7.83 6.19
C MET A 33 2.18 9.33 6.36
N GLY A 34 0.94 9.72 6.68
CA GLY A 34 0.49 11.10 6.68
C GLY A 34 0.56 11.67 5.26
N ASP A 35 0.00 12.86 5.08
CA ASP A 35 0.07 13.60 3.83
C ASP A 35 1.55 13.89 3.49
N LEU A 36 2.23 12.94 2.84
CA LEU A 36 3.52 13.15 2.20
C LEU A 36 3.24 13.97 0.94
N THR A 37 2.74 15.19 1.13
CA THR A 37 2.78 16.27 0.14
C THR A 37 4.23 16.74 0.03
N GLY A 38 5.16 15.82 -0.26
CA GLY A 38 6.43 16.19 -0.85
C GLY A 38 6.11 16.53 -2.29
N GLU A 39 5.92 17.82 -2.58
CA GLU A 39 5.79 18.29 -3.96
C GLU A 39 6.91 17.64 -4.80
N PRO A 40 6.59 17.02 -5.96
CA PRO A 40 7.61 16.40 -6.79
C PRO A 40 8.56 17.50 -7.31
N VAL A 41 9.74 17.62 -6.67
CA VAL A 41 10.82 18.48 -7.16
C VAL A 41 11.34 17.86 -8.46
N VAL A 42 10.98 18.48 -9.59
CA VAL A 42 11.56 18.16 -10.89
C VAL A 42 12.64 19.21 -11.17
N THR A 43 13.90 18.84 -10.95
CA THR A 43 15.04 19.65 -11.37
C THR A 43 15.39 19.29 -12.81
N THR A 44 15.15 20.21 -13.75
CA THR A 44 15.71 20.12 -15.11
C THR A 44 17.01 20.93 -15.15
N SER A 45 18.14 20.25 -15.27
CA SER A 45 19.44 20.85 -15.64
C SER A 45 19.78 20.50 -17.07
#